data_AF-A0A838E8Z9-F1
#
_entry.id   AF-A0A838E8Z9-F1
#
_cell.length_a   1.000
_cell.length_b   1.000
_cell.length_c   1.000
_cell.angle_alpha   90.00
_cell.angle_beta   90.00
_cell.angle_gamma   90.00
#
_symmetry.space_group_name_H-M   'P 1'
#
loop_
_entity.id
_entity.type
_entity.pdbx_description
1 polymer ?
#
loop_
_entity_poly.entity_id
_entity_poly.type
_entity_poly.pdbx_seq_one_letter_code
_entity_poly.pdbx_strand_id
1 'polypeptide(L)' 'MRRIQLHLEEKMDDELAAEARRRGMPKAALIRLLLRDGVAGPCGNDPLDAVIGRGDGHPVDDIDAAIYVR' A
#
# COMPACT_ATOMS: atom_id res chain seq x y z
N MET A 1 -11.37 -6.20 -10.59
CA MET A 1 -11.46 -6.07 -9.11
C MET A 1 -10.38 -6.95 -8.49
N ARG A 2 -9.39 -6.38 -7.81
CA ARG A 2 -8.35 -7.15 -7.11
C ARG A 2 -8.84 -7.43 -5.68
N ARG A 3 -8.88 -8.70 -5.27
CA ARG A 3 -9.24 -9.10 -3.91
C ARG A 3 -7.97 -9.16 -3.06
N ILE A 4 -7.97 -8.45 -1.93
CA ILE A 4 -6.90 -8.47 -0.95
C ILE A 4 -7.40 -9.14 0.34
N GLN A 5 -6.50 -9.84 1.03
CA GLN A 5 -6.74 -10.34 2.38
C GLN A 5 -5.98 -9.44 3.35
N LEU A 6 -6.63 -9.01 4.42
CA LEU A 6 -6.05 -8.18 5.46
C LEU A 6 -6.25 -8.91 6.78
N HIS A 7 -5.20 -9.02 7.57
CA HIS A 7 -5.30 -9.46 8.95
C HIS A 7 -5.51 -8.22 9.82
N LEU A 8 -6.53 -8.25 10.68
CA LEU A 8 -6.86 -7.19 11.62
C LEU A 8 -6.89 -7.79 13.01
N GLU A 9 -6.37 -7.05 13.99
CA GLU A 9 -6.62 -7.39 15.38
C GLU A 9 -8.14 -7.34 15.66
N GLU A 10 -8.62 -8.27 16.48
CA GLU A 10 -10.06 -8.42 16.77
C GLU A 10 -10.70 -7.11 17.25
N LYS A 11 -10.03 -6.42 18.18
CA LYS A 11 -10.47 -5.12 18.69
C LYS A 11 -10.62 -4.07 17.59
N MET A 12 -9.70 -4.04 16.62
CA MET A 12 -9.75 -3.10 15.50
C MET A 12 -10.94 -3.42 14.57
N ASP A 13 -11.23 -4.71 14.34
CA ASP A 13 -12.37 -5.10 13.52
C ASP A 13 -13.71 -4.70 14.17
N ASP A 14 -13.82 -4.84 15.48
CA ASP A 14 -14.99 -4.42 16.27
C ASP A 14 -15.20 -2.90 16.21
N GLU A 15 -14.13 -2.13 16.40
CA GLU A 15 -14.17 -0.66 16.30
C GLU A 15 -14.57 -0.20 14.90
N LEU A 16 -14.03 -0.84 13.84
CA LEU A 16 -14.42 -0.58 12.46
C LEU A 16 -15.89 -0.91 12.20
N ALA A 17 -16.39 -2.01 12.76
CA ALA A 17 -17.79 -2.41 12.63
C ALA A 17 -18.73 -1.44 13.38
N ALA A 18 -18.33 -0.95 14.55
CA ALA A 18 -19.07 0.07 15.27
C ALA A 18 -19.11 1.39 14.48
N GLU A 19 -17.97 1.81 13.92
CA GLU A 19 -17.88 3.06 13.15
C GLU A 19 -18.68 3.01 11.85
N ALA A 20 -18.62 1.88 11.14
CA ALA A 20 -19.40 1.66 9.93
C ALA A 20 -20.91 1.79 10.22
N ARG A 21 -21.37 1.23 11.34
CA ARG A 21 -22.76 1.37 11.82
C ARG A 21 -23.10 2.83 12.15
N ARG A 22 -22.23 3.53 12.89
CA ARG A 22 -22.43 4.97 13.20
C ARG A 22 -22.56 5.83 11.95
N ARG A 23 -21.79 5.52 10.89
CA ARG A 23 -21.82 6.24 9.60
C ARG A 23 -22.87 5.73 8.61
N GLY A 24 -23.64 4.69 8.96
CA GLY A 24 -24.65 4.12 8.08
C GLY A 24 -24.09 3.54 6.78
N MET A 25 -22.86 3.02 6.78
CA MET A 25 -22.21 2.47 5.59
C MET A 25 -21.64 1.06 5.81
N PRO A 26 -21.42 0.27 4.74
CA PRO A 26 -20.80 -1.04 4.88
C PRO A 26 -19.37 -0.95 5.40
N LYS A 27 -18.97 -1.86 6.29
CA LYS A 27 -17.59 -1.94 6.84
C LYS A 27 -16.51 -1.90 5.75
N ALA A 28 -16.71 -2.63 4.66
CA ALA A 28 -15.77 -2.64 3.53
C ALA A 28 -15.67 -1.28 2.80
N ALA A 29 -16.74 -0.47 2.79
CA ALA A 29 -16.70 0.87 2.21
C ALA A 29 -15.88 1.82 3.10
N LEU A 30 -16.07 1.73 4.42
CA LEU A 30 -15.25 2.48 5.38
C LEU A 30 -13.77 2.11 5.29
N ILE A 31 -13.44 0.82 5.23
CA ILE A 31 -12.05 0.35 5.07
C ILE A 31 -11.43 0.92 3.79
N ARG A 32 -12.16 0.90 2.66
CA ARG A 32 -11.65 1.48 1.41
C ARG A 32 -11.42 2.99 1.50
N LEU A 33 -12.29 3.73 2.19
CA LEU A 33 -12.12 5.16 2.41
C LEU A 33 -10.86 5.45 3.24
N LEU A 34 -10.70 4.75 4.36
CA LEU A 34 -9.54 4.92 5.25
C LEU A 34 -8.23 4.50 4.57
N LEU A 35 -8.24 3.40 3.82
CA LEU A 35 -7.08 2.98 3.02
C LEU A 35 -6.78 3.98 1.91
N ARG A 36 -7.79 4.58 1.28
CA ARG A 36 -7.56 5.63 0.30
C ARG A 36 -6.84 6.81 0.96
N ASP A 37 -7.30 7.26 2.12
CA ASP A 37 -6.69 8.40 2.81
C ASP A 37 -5.29 8.08 3.35
N GLY A 38 -5.05 6.85 3.80
CA GLY A 38 -3.75 6.42 4.34
C GLY A 38 -2.71 5.96 3.31
N VAL A 39 -3.16 5.45 2.15
CA VAL A 39 -2.29 5.01 1.03
C VAL A 39 -2.11 6.12 0.01
N ALA A 40 -3.01 7.12 -0.03
CA ALA A 40 -2.75 8.38 -0.68
C ALA A 40 -1.69 9.18 0.11
N GLY A 41 -0.43 8.71 0.08
CA GLY A 41 0.68 9.64 -0.02
C GLY A 41 0.41 10.65 -1.16
N PRO A 42 1.06 11.83 -1.15
CA PRO A 42 0.66 13.01 -1.92
C PRO A 42 0.15 12.61 -3.31
N CYS A 43 -1.15 12.79 -3.54
CA CYS A 43 -1.77 12.44 -4.81
C CYS A 43 -1.13 13.24 -5.94
N GLY A 44 -0.20 12.60 -6.63
CA GLY A 44 0.45 13.03 -7.86
C GLY A 44 1.15 11.81 -8.45
N ASN A 45 1.37 11.80 -9.77
CA ASN A 45 2.42 10.93 -10.33
C ASN A 45 3.68 11.24 -9.53
N ASP A 46 4.22 10.26 -8.81
CA ASP A 46 5.57 10.41 -8.27
C ASP A 46 6.49 10.61 -9.47
N PRO A 47 7.19 11.75 -9.61
CA PRO A 47 8.13 11.93 -10.71
C PRO A 47 9.18 10.81 -10.78
N LEU A 48 9.45 10.13 -9.66
CA LEU A 48 10.34 8.98 -9.58
C LEU A 48 9.74 7.72 -10.20
N ASP A 49 8.41 7.57 -10.27
CA ASP A 49 7.77 6.45 -10.99
C ASP A 49 8.18 6.45 -12.46
N ALA A 50 8.37 7.63 -13.06
CA ALA A 50 8.83 7.77 -14.44
C ALA A 50 10.30 7.33 -14.63
N VAL A 51 11.04 7.13 -13.55
CA VAL A 51 12.45 6.69 -13.55
C VAL A 51 12.56 5.17 -13.36
N ILE A 52 11.56 4.52 -12.77
CA ILE A 52 11.53 3.05 -12.60
C ILE A 52 11.59 2.38 -13.98
N GLY A 53 12.53 1.43 -14.14
CA GLY A 53 12.71 0.67 -15.38
C GLY A 53 13.46 1.41 -16.50
N ARG A 54 14.00 2.61 -16.25
CA ARG A 54 14.88 3.30 -17.22
C ARG A 54 16.30 2.75 -17.27
N GLY A 55 16.74 2.05 -16.24
CA GLY A 55 18.03 1.36 -16.23
C GLY A 55 17.96 0.05 -17.03
N ASP A 56 19.05 -0.28 -17.71
CA ASP A 56 19.31 -1.58 -18.33
C ASP A 56 19.88 -2.61 -17.34
N GLY A 57 19.98 -2.24 -16.06
CA GLY A 57 20.43 -3.12 -14.99
C GLY A 57 19.46 -4.29 -14.78
N HIS A 58 20.03 -5.48 -14.65
CA HIS A 58 19.32 -6.66 -14.19
C HIS A 58 19.42 -6.79 -12.67
N PRO A 59 18.44 -7.43 -12.01
CA PRO A 59 18.57 -7.79 -10.60
C PRO A 59 19.86 -8.59 -10.38
N VAL A 60 20.62 -8.20 -9.36
CA VAL A 60 21.81 -8.91 -8.91
C VAL A 60 21.55 -9.46 -7.52
N ASP A 61 22.05 -10.66 -7.25
CA ASP A 61 21.88 -11.32 -5.95
C ASP A 61 22.77 -10.70 -4.86
N ASP A 62 23.87 -10.06 -5.26
CA ASP A 62 24.82 -9.38 -4.39
C ASP A 62 25.14 -7.98 -4.93
N ILE A 63 24.57 -6.96 -4.27
CA ILE A 63 24.72 -5.56 -4.62
C ILE A 63 26.14 -5.06 -4.30
N ASP A 64 26.73 -5.53 -3.21
CA ASP A 64 28.07 -5.09 -2.80
C ASP A 64 29.12 -5.62 -3.79
N ALA A 65 28.99 -6.87 -4.23
CA ALA A 65 29.84 -7.42 -5.28
C ALA A 65 29.67 -6.67 -6.61
N ALA A 66 28.47 -6.21 -6.95
CA ALA A 66 28.20 -5.48 -8.19
C ALA A 66 28.73 -4.04 -8.18
N ILE A 67 28.79 -3.39 -7.02
CA ILE A 67 29.21 -1.99 -6.88
C ILE A 67 30.71 -1.88 -6.53
N TYR A 68 31.21 -2.76 -5.67
CA TYR A 68 32.58 -2.70 -5.14
C TYR A 68 33.52 -3.69 -5.83
N VAL A 69 33.23 -4.05 -7.09
CA VAL A 69 34.09 -4.91 -7.93
C VAL A 69 35.54 -4.41 -7.83
N ARG A 70 36.41 -5.26 -7.31
CA ARG A 70 37.85 -5.02 -7.20
C ARG A 70 38.59 -5.84 -8.24
#